data_AF-A0A323TR29-F1
#
_entry.id   AF-A0A323TR29-F1
#
_cell.length_a   1.000
_cell.length_b   1.000
_cell.length_c   1.000
_cell.angle_alpha   90.00
_cell.angle_beta   90.00
_cell.angle_gamma   90.00
#
_symmetry.space_group_name_H-M   'P 1'
#
loop_
_entity.id
_entity.type
_entity.pdbx_description
1 polymer ?
#
loop_
_entity_poly.entity_id
_entity_poly.type
_entity_poly.pdbx_seq_one_letter_code
_entity_poly.pdbx_strand_id
1 'polypeptide(L)' 'MSTKNKTISGTDIEEVKRLNSKSGLTYNEAKAALASQKQMKQQKP' A
#
# COMPACT_ATOMS: atom_id res chain seq x y z
N MET A 1 11.97 15.97 -24.41
CA MET A 1 11.01 15.87 -23.29
C MET A 1 11.27 14.54 -22.59
N SER A 2 11.79 14.55 -21.37
CA SER A 2 12.19 13.33 -20.66
C SER A 2 10.97 12.53 -20.19
N THR A 3 10.66 11.43 -20.86
CA THR A 3 9.53 10.52 -20.58
C THR A 3 9.72 9.63 -19.35
N LYS A 4 10.79 9.83 -18.57
CA LYS A 4 11.19 8.94 -17.46
C LYS A 4 10.14 8.78 -16.34
N ASN A 5 9.17 9.70 -16.24
CA ASN A 5 8.19 9.73 -15.16
C ASN A 5 6.83 9.13 -15.54
N LYS A 6 6.68 8.60 -16.77
CA LYS A 6 5.45 7.92 -17.20
C LYS A 6 5.72 6.48 -17.58
N THR A 7 4.78 5.59 -17.29
CA THR A 7 4.81 4.22 -17.81
C THR A 7 4.51 4.20 -19.31
N ILE A 8 4.71 3.05 -19.97
CA ILE A 8 4.32 2.87 -21.37
C ILE A 8 2.82 3.14 -21.62
N SER A 9 1.99 2.86 -20.62
CA SER A 9 0.55 3.14 -20.63
C SER A 9 0.21 4.60 -20.32
N GLY A 10 1.21 5.47 -20.11
CA GLY A 10 1.03 6.90 -19.84
C GLY A 10 0.75 7.25 -18.38
N THR A 11 0.83 6.29 -17.45
CA THR A 11 0.61 6.53 -16.01
C THR A 11 1.72 7.37 -15.42
N ASP A 12 1.38 8.46 -14.74
CA ASP A 12 2.33 9.31 -14.03
C ASP A 12 2.80 8.66 -12.72
N ILE A 13 4.10 8.40 -12.62
CA ILE A 13 4.72 7.70 -11.50
C ILE A 13 4.69 8.57 -10.22
N GLU A 14 4.88 9.88 -10.34
CA GLU A 14 4.94 10.76 -9.17
C GLU A 14 3.55 10.98 -8.57
N GLU A 15 2.52 11.05 -9.41
CA GLU A 15 1.14 11.10 -8.94
C GLU A 15 0.73 9.82 -8.20
N VAL A 16 1.12 8.66 -8.73
CA VAL A 16 0.86 7.37 -8.06
C VAL A 16 1.55 7.31 -6.69
N LYS A 17 2.81 7.75 -6.58
CA LYS A 17 3.51 7.81 -5.28
C LYS A 17 2.79 8.73 -4.29
N ARG A 18 2.34 9.89 -4.75
CA ARG A 18 1.59 10.86 -3.93
C ARG A 18 0.24 10.30 -3.46
N LEU A 19 -0.45 9.54 -4.30
CA LEU A 19 -1.72 8.90 -3.93
C LEU A 19 -1.49 7.73 -2.97
N ASN A 20 -0.46 6.90 -3.20
CA ASN A 20 -0.12 5.78 -2.33
C ASN A 20 0.26 6.24 -0.92
N SER A 21 0.99 7.34 -0.77
CA SER A 21 1.31 7.90 0.55
C SER A 21 0.09 8.43 1.32
N LYS A 22 -1.05 8.62 0.63
CA LYS A 22 -2.34 9.06 1.21
C LYS A 22 -3.38 7.94 1.30
N SER A 23 -3.06 6.72 0.87
CA SER A 23 -4.03 5.62 0.74
C SER A 23 -4.20 4.80 2.03
N GLY A 24 -3.52 5.15 3.11
CA GLY A 24 -3.58 4.43 4.40
C GLY A 24 -2.49 3.37 4.51
N LEU A 25 -2.83 2.22 5.11
CA LEU A 25 -1.86 1.14 5.34
C LEU A 25 -1.35 0.57 4.01
N THR A 26 -0.05 0.32 3.95
CA THR A 26 0.53 -0.50 2.90
C THR A 26 0.03 -1.94 3.01
N TYR A 27 0.16 -2.70 1.92
CA TYR A 27 -0.20 -4.12 1.91
C TYR A 27 0.43 -4.90 3.07
N ASN A 28 1.71 -4.67 3.35
CA ASN A 28 2.44 -5.37 4.40
C ASN A 28 1.92 -5.00 5.80
N GLU A 29 1.62 -3.72 6.03
CA GLU A 29 1.06 -3.26 7.29
C GLU A 29 -0.36 -3.79 7.51
N ALA A 30 -1.20 -3.79 6.46
CA ALA A 30 -2.53 -4.39 6.53
C ALA A 30 -2.46 -5.90 6.83
N LYS A 31 -1.54 -6.62 6.18
CA LYS A 31 -1.31 -8.05 6.44
C LYS A 31 -0.86 -8.30 7.89
N ALA A 32 0.04 -7.47 8.41
CA ALA A 32 0.49 -7.55 9.79
C ALA A 32 -0.67 -7.26 10.77
N ALA A 33 -1.45 -6.21 10.54
CA ALA A 33 -2.62 -5.86 11.36
C ALA A 33 -3.65 -7.00 11.39
N LEU A 34 -3.93 -7.62 10.24
CA LEU A 34 -4.83 -8.77 10.15
C LEU A 34 -4.28 -10.01 10.88
N ALA A 35 -2.98 -10.26 10.82
CA ALA A 35 -2.34 -11.35 11.56
C ALA A 35 -2.47 -11.13 13.07
N SER A 36 -2.18 -9.92 13.56
CA SER A 36 -2.32 -9.55 14.97
C SER A 36 -3.77 -9.70 15.45
N GLN A 37 -4.75 -9.21 14.67
CA GLN A 37 -6.16 -9.38 15.00
C GLN A 37 -6.57 -10.86 15.11
N LYS A 38 -6.07 -11.73 14.22
CA LYS A 38 -6.33 -13.18 14.30
C LYS A 38 -5.72 -13.80 15.55
N GLN A 39 -4.49 -13.45 15.90
CA GLN A 39 -3.83 -13.93 17.12
C GLN A 39 -4.59 -13.50 18.38
N MET A 40 -5.02 -12.23 18.46
CA MET A 40 -5.84 -11.73 19.57
C MET A 40 -7.16 -12.49 19.71
N LYS A 41 -7.79 -12.91 18.60
CA LYS A 41 -9.01 -13.73 18.62
C LYS A 41 -8.78 -15.16 19.11
N GLN A 42 -7.60 -15.73 18.84
CA GLN A 42 -7.24 -17.11 19.21
C GLN A 42 -6.80 -17.25 20.68
N GLN A 43 -6.38 -16.15 21.31
CA GLN A 43 -5.96 -16.12 22.72
C GLN A 43 -7.11 -15.80 23.70
N LYS A 44 -8.37 -15.79 23.22
CA LYS A 44 -9.52 -15.60 24.10
C LYS A 44 -9.80 -16.93 24.84
N PRO A 45 -9.86 -16.94 26.19
CA PRO A 45 -10.09 -18.16 26.97
C PRO A 45 -11.46 -18.78 26.68
#